data_AF-A0A6J2YE74-F1
#
_entry.id   AF-A0A6J2YE74-F1
#
_cell.length_a   1.000
_cell.length_b   1.000
_cell.length_c   1.000
_cell.angle_alpha   90.00
_cell.angle_beta   90.00
_cell.angle_gamma   90.00
#
_symmetry.space_group_name_H-M   'P 1'
#
loop_
_entity.id
_entity.type
_entity.pdbx_description
1 polymer ?
#
loop_
_entity_poly.entity_id
_entity_poly.type
_entity_poly.pdbx_seq_one_letter_code
_entity_poly.pdbx_strand_id
1 'polypeptide(L)'
;MDNLTQQAEEIEVLKAIFEDAWIYNKKTDSYSIAITKDIELWVTLNPDYPSTKPPKYELWAPNLNRFQKDLIDKSFFDIFRENQGGPIIYQWIEKLKDISFKTYTDVKIDTPVDCQDNAKIKVRKNERNSKMLHISHGGIITDRRSSFQGHVCKVTNFDDVREFYNILLENRKIAQANHNILAYRINTTKDTLLQDCDDDGENHAGGRLLHLLQIMDIKNVAVVVTRWYGGILLGPDRFKHINNAARQALSAAGYVSNK
;
A
#
# COMPACT_ATOMS: atom_id res chain seq x y z
N MET A 1 22.90 -19.30 20.22
CA MET A 1 23.60 -18.05 20.54
C MET A 1 22.64 -17.23 21.39
N ASP A 2 23.10 -16.60 22.47
CA ASP A 2 22.19 -15.81 23.31
C ASP A 2 21.61 -14.62 22.53
N ASN A 3 20.37 -14.24 22.82
CA ASN A 3 19.68 -13.15 22.13
C ASN A 3 20.46 -11.83 22.23
N LEU A 4 21.04 -11.54 23.40
CA LEU A 4 21.83 -10.32 23.63
C LEU A 4 23.10 -10.30 22.78
N THR A 5 23.76 -11.45 22.62
CA THR A 5 24.95 -11.57 21.76
C THR A 5 24.60 -11.30 20.31
N GLN A 6 23.53 -11.92 19.80
CA GLN A 6 23.08 -11.72 18.42
C GLN A 6 22.65 -10.27 18.15
N GLN A 7 21.98 -9.65 19.12
CA GLN A 7 21.61 -8.23 19.05
C GLN A 7 22.84 -7.33 18.97
N ALA A 8 23.85 -7.58 19.83
CA ALA A 8 25.09 -6.79 19.83
C ALA A 8 25.84 -6.90 18.50
N GLU A 9 25.98 -8.12 17.98
CA GLU A 9 26.60 -8.39 16.68
C GLU A 9 25.83 -7.71 15.53
N GLU A 10 24.51 -7.80 15.52
CA GLU A 10 23.68 -7.14 14.49
C GLU A 10 23.84 -5.61 14.53
N ILE A 11 23.83 -5.00 15.71
CA ILE A 11 24.00 -3.55 15.85
C ILE A 11 25.40 -3.11 15.41
N GLU A 12 26.44 -3.89 15.71
CA GLU A 12 27.80 -3.60 15.26
C GLU A 12 27.90 -3.63 13.72
N VAL A 13 27.30 -4.64 13.09
CA VAL A 13 27.22 -4.76 11.63
C VAL A 13 26.43 -3.59 11.02
N LEU A 14 25.24 -3.27 11.55
CA LEU A 14 24.43 -2.16 11.04
C LEU A 14 25.15 -0.82 11.18
N LYS A 15 25.85 -0.60 12.29
CA LYS A 15 26.66 0.61 12.50
C LYS A 15 27.83 0.67 11.51
N ALA A 16 28.46 -0.45 11.18
CA ALA A 16 29.53 -0.49 10.18
C ALA A 16 29.01 -0.23 8.75
N ILE A 17 27.80 -0.68 8.43
CA ILE A 17 27.20 -0.50 7.10
C ILE A 17 26.66 0.93 6.89
N PHE A 18 25.98 1.47 7.91
CA PHE A 18 25.23 2.72 7.80
C PHE A 18 25.93 3.91 8.44
N GLU A 19 27.04 3.66 9.16
CA GLU A 19 27.89 4.68 9.77
C GLU A 19 27.05 5.75 10.52
N ASP A 20 27.15 7.01 10.10
CA ASP A 20 26.46 8.15 10.72
C ASP A 20 24.94 8.15 10.51
N ALA A 21 24.41 7.35 9.57
CA ALA A 21 22.98 7.26 9.32
C ALA A 21 22.24 6.37 10.34
N TRP A 22 22.96 5.53 11.09
CA TRP A 22 22.40 4.69 12.15
C TRP A 22 22.54 5.38 13.52
N ILE A 23 21.44 5.94 14.01
CA ILE A 23 21.43 6.79 15.20
C ILE A 23 20.88 6.01 16.39
N TYR A 24 21.58 6.05 17.53
CA TYR A 24 21.10 5.49 18.80
C TYR A 24 20.56 6.57 19.74
N ASN A 25 19.32 6.41 20.20
CA ASN A 25 18.67 7.30 21.16
C ASN A 25 18.65 6.69 22.56
N LYS A 26 19.54 7.21 23.43
CA LYS A 26 19.67 6.77 24.83
C LYS A 26 18.41 6.95 25.68
N LYS A 27 17.50 7.87 25.33
CA LYS A 27 16.31 8.16 26.16
C LYS A 27 15.22 7.11 25.99
N THR A 28 15.05 6.63 24.76
CA THR A 28 14.01 5.67 24.37
C THR A 28 14.56 4.25 24.20
N ASP A 29 15.87 4.08 24.35
CA ASP A 29 16.61 2.85 24.08
C ASP A 29 16.26 2.26 22.71
N SER A 30 16.25 3.15 21.70
CA SER A 30 15.84 2.83 20.34
C SER A 30 16.87 3.30 19.33
N TYR A 31 16.88 2.66 18.18
CA TYR A 31 17.72 3.00 17.04
C TYR A 31 16.86 3.58 15.92
N SER A 32 17.38 4.53 15.17
CA SER A 32 16.69 5.13 14.03
C SER A 32 17.59 5.19 12.81
N ILE A 33 16.99 5.02 11.64
CA ILE A 33 17.64 5.19 10.34
C ILE A 33 16.71 5.85 9.34
N ALA A 34 17.19 6.91 8.71
CA ALA A 34 16.53 7.54 7.59
C ALA A 34 16.83 6.74 6.31
N ILE A 35 15.79 6.13 5.73
CA ILE A 35 15.90 5.37 4.48
C ILE A 35 15.86 6.33 3.29
N THR A 36 14.91 7.27 3.33
CA THR A 36 14.77 8.38 2.39
C THR A 36 14.33 9.63 3.14
N LYS A 37 14.17 10.75 2.44
CA LYS A 37 13.67 12.01 3.03
C LYS A 37 12.30 11.87 3.70
N ASP A 38 11.49 10.92 3.25
CA ASP A 38 10.11 10.73 3.69
C ASP A 38 9.87 9.37 4.35
N ILE A 39 10.93 8.61 4.67
CA ILE A 39 10.83 7.31 5.33
C ILE A 39 11.94 7.19 6.36
N GLU A 40 11.56 7.12 7.62
CA GLU A 40 12.46 6.87 8.75
C GLU A 40 11.94 5.68 9.56
N LEU A 41 12.83 4.71 9.82
CA LEU A 41 12.54 3.51 10.59
C LEU A 41 13.14 3.67 11.99
N TRP A 42 12.30 3.44 13.00
CA TRP A 42 12.70 3.40 14.41
C TRP A 42 12.55 1.98 14.91
N VAL A 43 13.57 1.42 15.57
CA VAL A 43 13.61 0.05 16.04
C VAL A 43 13.94 0.02 17.52
N THR A 44 13.18 -0.77 18.29
CA THR A 44 13.44 -1.05 19.70
C THR A 44 13.61 -2.55 19.88
N LEU A 45 14.78 -2.96 20.38
CA LEU A 45 15.10 -4.35 20.61
C LEU A 45 14.40 -4.84 21.88
N ASN A 46 13.80 -6.02 21.83
CA ASN A 46 13.21 -6.66 23.00
C ASN A 46 14.02 -7.90 23.39
N PRO A 47 13.95 -8.38 24.65
CA PRO A 47 14.76 -9.52 25.11
C PRO A 47 14.48 -10.84 24.37
N ASP A 48 13.30 -10.94 23.75
CA ASP A 48 12.82 -12.12 23.03
C ASP A 48 13.39 -12.23 21.60
N TYR A 49 13.94 -11.13 21.05
CA TYR A 49 14.51 -11.03 19.72
C TYR A 49 15.97 -11.54 19.68
N PRO A 50 16.43 -12.25 18.63
CA PRO A 50 15.71 -12.71 17.44
C PRO A 50 14.99 -14.05 17.57
N SER A 51 15.04 -14.70 18.73
CA SER A 51 14.56 -16.08 18.87
C SER A 51 13.05 -16.24 18.73
N THR A 52 12.25 -15.51 19.50
CA THR A 52 10.80 -15.78 19.63
C THR A 52 9.92 -14.66 19.11
N LYS A 53 10.41 -13.42 19.06
CA LYS A 53 9.66 -12.26 18.56
C LYS A 53 10.53 -11.36 17.70
N PRO A 54 9.94 -10.67 16.70
CA PRO A 54 10.64 -9.61 15.97
C PRO A 54 10.89 -8.40 16.90
N PRO A 55 11.79 -7.47 16.53
CA PRO A 55 11.95 -6.24 17.27
C PRO A 55 10.70 -5.36 17.09
N LYS A 56 10.47 -4.45 18.02
CA LYS A 56 9.39 -3.46 17.86
C LYS A 56 9.87 -2.38 16.91
N TYR A 57 8.99 -1.85 16.08
CA TYR A 57 9.32 -0.72 15.22
C TYR A 57 8.22 0.33 15.19
N GLU A 58 8.63 1.55 14.85
CA GLU A 58 7.76 2.63 14.43
C GLU A 58 8.27 3.14 13.08
N LEU A 59 7.34 3.49 12.19
CA LEU A 59 7.67 3.94 10.83
C LEU A 59 7.13 5.35 10.62
N TRP A 60 8.02 6.32 10.52
CA TRP A 60 7.65 7.65 10.05
C TRP A 60 7.68 7.66 8.52
N ALA A 61 6.49 7.60 7.93
CA ALA A 61 6.30 7.64 6.49
C ALA A 61 5.03 8.43 6.15
N PRO A 62 5.11 9.77 6.01
CA PRO A 62 3.94 10.61 5.73
C PRO A 62 3.34 10.36 4.34
N ASN A 63 4.15 9.89 3.39
CA ASN A 63 3.71 9.64 2.02
C ASN A 63 3.20 8.20 1.78
N LEU A 64 3.23 7.35 2.81
CA LEU A 64 2.70 5.99 2.73
C LEU A 64 1.27 5.94 3.31
N ASN A 65 0.35 5.38 2.52
CA ASN A 65 -1.02 5.15 2.95
C ASN A 65 -1.12 3.94 3.90
N ARG A 66 -2.30 3.75 4.49
CA ARG A 66 -2.55 2.68 5.46
C ARG A 66 -2.31 1.29 4.87
N PHE A 67 -2.79 1.02 3.66
CA PHE A 67 -2.59 -0.26 2.98
C PHE A 67 -1.10 -0.57 2.73
N GLN A 68 -0.30 0.43 2.36
CA GLN A 68 1.14 0.28 2.16
C GLN A 68 1.85 0.00 3.49
N LYS A 69 1.42 0.63 4.59
CA LYS A 69 1.92 0.32 5.94
C LYS A 69 1.56 -1.11 6.35
N ASP A 70 0.30 -1.53 6.16
CA ASP A 70 -0.14 -2.90 6.44
C ASP A 70 0.65 -3.94 5.61
N LEU A 71 1.04 -3.58 4.38
CA LEU A 71 1.89 -4.43 3.55
C LEU A 71 3.33 -4.51 4.06
N ILE A 72 3.89 -3.39 4.55
CA ILE A 72 5.21 -3.37 5.19
C ILE A 72 5.16 -4.24 6.44
N ASP A 73 4.14 -4.10 7.27
CA ASP A 73 3.92 -4.88 8.49
C ASP A 73 3.89 -6.39 8.17
N LYS A 74 3.10 -6.79 7.17
CA LYS A 74 3.05 -8.18 6.69
C LYS A 74 4.41 -8.65 6.18
N SER A 75 5.10 -7.83 5.38
CA SER A 75 6.41 -8.19 4.84
C SER A 75 7.48 -8.31 5.93
N PHE A 76 7.45 -7.46 6.95
CA PHE A 76 8.38 -7.50 8.08
C PHE A 76 8.17 -8.78 8.88
N PHE A 77 6.90 -9.14 9.11
CA PHE A 77 6.53 -10.38 9.77
C PHE A 77 6.93 -11.62 8.97
N ASP A 78 6.75 -11.60 7.65
CA ASP A 78 7.19 -12.69 6.77
C ASP A 78 8.72 -12.85 6.79
N ILE A 79 9.48 -11.75 6.73
CA ILE A 79 10.95 -11.76 6.87
C ILE A 79 11.36 -12.40 8.21
N PHE A 80 10.69 -12.04 9.31
CA PHE A 80 10.94 -12.66 10.60
C PHE A 80 10.68 -14.17 10.59
N ARG A 81 9.54 -14.59 10.01
CA ARG A 81 9.17 -16.00 9.94
C ARG A 81 10.17 -16.82 9.10
N GLU A 82 10.68 -16.24 8.03
CA GLU A 82 11.66 -16.89 7.14
C GLU A 82 13.05 -16.99 7.78
N ASN A 83 13.38 -16.09 8.71
CA ASN A 83 14.68 -15.99 9.38
C ASN A 83 14.57 -16.23 10.89
N GLN A 84 13.67 -17.13 11.32
CA GLN A 84 13.45 -17.39 12.74
C GLN A 84 14.74 -17.76 13.46
N GLY A 85 14.98 -17.10 14.60
CA GLY A 85 16.19 -17.33 15.39
C GLY A 85 17.41 -16.52 14.94
N GLY A 86 17.29 -15.69 13.89
CA GLY A 86 18.38 -14.85 13.39
C GLY A 86 18.02 -13.36 13.21
N PRO A 87 19.03 -12.48 13.09
CA PRO A 87 18.86 -11.05 12.92
C PRO A 87 18.20 -10.67 11.58
N ILE A 88 17.30 -9.68 11.60
CA ILE A 88 16.42 -9.31 10.47
C ILE A 88 16.34 -7.81 10.15
N ILE A 89 16.99 -6.93 10.91
CA ILE A 89 16.83 -5.47 10.77
C ILE A 89 17.40 -5.00 9.42
N TYR A 90 18.51 -5.57 8.96
CA TYR A 90 19.07 -5.24 7.65
C TYR A 90 18.09 -5.55 6.51
N GLN A 91 17.42 -6.70 6.59
CA GLN A 91 16.44 -7.15 5.62
C GLN A 91 15.21 -6.22 5.61
N TRP A 92 14.79 -5.72 6.77
CA TRP A 92 13.76 -4.68 6.87
C TRP A 92 14.18 -3.38 6.18
N ILE A 93 15.42 -2.93 6.41
CA ILE A 93 15.98 -1.74 5.77
C ILE A 93 16.02 -1.89 4.25
N GLU A 94 16.53 -3.01 3.73
CA GLU A 94 16.56 -3.28 2.29
C GLU A 94 15.15 -3.35 1.68
N LYS A 95 14.21 -3.94 2.42
CA LYS A 95 12.80 -3.96 1.99
C LYS A 95 12.21 -2.56 1.87
N LEU A 96 12.47 -1.69 2.84
CA LEU A 96 12.01 -0.29 2.80
C LEU A 96 12.68 0.47 1.64
N LYS A 97 13.98 0.24 1.38
CA LYS A 97 14.66 0.82 0.22
C LYS A 97 14.03 0.38 -1.09
N ASP A 98 13.74 -0.91 -1.27
CA ASP A 98 13.07 -1.43 -2.47
C ASP A 98 11.68 -0.79 -2.68
N ILE A 99 10.91 -0.60 -1.60
CA ILE A 99 9.62 0.10 -1.65
C ILE A 99 9.81 1.57 -2.04
N SER A 100 10.82 2.24 -1.48
CA SER A 100 11.14 3.63 -1.83
C SER A 100 11.64 3.78 -3.26
N PHE A 101 12.34 2.79 -3.80
CA PHE A 101 12.87 2.81 -5.15
C PHE A 101 11.76 2.58 -6.18
N LYS A 102 10.85 1.64 -5.93
CA LYS A 102 9.66 1.41 -6.76
C LYS A 102 8.78 2.66 -6.85
N THR A 103 8.54 3.30 -5.70
CA THR A 103 7.78 4.55 -5.65
C THR A 103 8.51 5.73 -6.31
N TYR A 104 9.85 5.70 -6.46
CA TYR A 104 10.62 6.73 -7.17
C TYR A 104 10.71 6.46 -8.69
N THR A 105 10.78 5.20 -9.12
CA THR A 105 10.78 4.84 -10.55
C THR A 105 9.44 5.11 -11.22
N ASP A 106 8.34 5.02 -10.48
CA ASP A 106 7.00 5.39 -10.96
C ASP A 106 6.81 6.92 -11.07
N VAL A 107 7.77 7.73 -10.59
CA VAL A 107 7.70 9.22 -10.55
C VAL A 107 8.61 9.91 -11.59
N LYS A 108 9.46 9.19 -12.33
CA LYS A 108 10.30 9.77 -13.39
C LYS A 108 10.01 9.21 -14.78
N ILE A 109 8.92 9.66 -15.39
CA ILE A 109 8.83 9.86 -16.84
C ILE A 109 8.17 11.21 -17.08
N ASP A 110 9.00 12.23 -17.34
CA ASP A 110 8.84 13.20 -18.43
C ASP A 110 9.87 14.32 -18.29
N THR A 111 10.96 14.22 -19.06
CA THR A 111 11.40 15.25 -20.01
C THR A 111 12.57 14.74 -20.85
N PRO A 112 12.64 15.10 -22.15
CA PRO A 112 13.63 14.57 -23.08
C PRO A 112 14.94 15.38 -23.00
N VAL A 113 16.07 14.71 -22.80
CA VAL A 113 17.39 15.27 -23.12
C VAL A 113 18.23 14.19 -23.78
N ASP A 114 18.81 14.58 -24.90
CA ASP A 114 19.51 13.76 -25.88
C ASP A 114 20.95 13.39 -25.46
N CYS A 115 21.47 12.36 -26.14
CA CYS A 115 22.88 12.05 -26.43
C CYS A 115 23.82 11.37 -25.40
N GLN A 116 24.12 10.10 -25.73
CA GLN A 116 25.43 9.41 -25.77
C GLN A 116 26.18 9.10 -24.44
N ASP A 117 26.21 7.82 -24.01
CA ASP A 117 27.28 6.86 -24.35
C ASP A 117 27.16 5.52 -23.58
N ASN A 118 27.84 4.50 -24.12
CA ASN A 118 27.65 3.07 -23.90
C ASN A 118 28.05 2.51 -22.51
N ALA A 119 27.20 1.66 -21.92
CA ALA A 119 27.64 0.44 -21.23
C ALA A 119 26.51 -0.61 -21.16
N LYS A 120 26.70 -1.74 -21.85
CA LYS A 120 25.79 -2.88 -21.93
C LYS A 120 25.65 -3.58 -20.57
N ILE A 121 24.55 -3.36 -19.86
CA ILE A 121 24.10 -4.27 -18.79
C ILE A 121 22.95 -5.10 -19.35
N LYS A 122 23.21 -6.40 -19.59
CA LYS A 122 22.18 -7.39 -19.97
C LYS A 122 21.27 -7.66 -18.78
N VAL A 123 20.27 -6.79 -18.59
CA VAL A 123 19.12 -7.09 -17.73
C VAL A 123 18.27 -8.12 -18.46
N ARG A 124 18.14 -9.32 -17.88
CA ARG A 124 17.15 -10.31 -18.30
C ARG A 124 15.76 -9.69 -18.09
N LYS A 125 15.20 -9.11 -19.15
CA LYS A 125 13.79 -8.76 -19.21
C LYS A 125 13.00 -10.06 -19.06
N ASN A 126 12.43 -10.28 -17.88
CA ASN A 126 11.22 -11.09 -17.80
C ASN A 126 10.13 -10.25 -18.45
N GLU A 127 9.94 -10.45 -19.75
CA GLU A 127 8.77 -10.01 -20.51
C GLU A 127 7.54 -10.74 -19.95
N ARG A 128 7.04 -10.29 -18.79
CA ARG A 128 5.63 -10.47 -18.48
C ARG A 128 4.92 -9.48 -19.37
N ASN A 129 4.16 -9.96 -20.35
CA ASN A 129 3.16 -9.16 -21.07
C ASN A 129 2.41 -8.30 -20.04
N SER A 130 2.72 -7.00 -19.97
CA SER A 130 2.09 -6.07 -19.05
C SER A 130 0.64 -5.88 -19.50
N LYS A 131 -0.26 -6.62 -18.85
CA LYS A 131 -1.69 -6.51 -19.06
C LYS A 131 -2.11 -5.12 -18.59
N MET A 132 -2.31 -4.19 -19.51
CA MET A 132 -2.76 -2.85 -19.19
C MET A 132 -4.11 -2.91 -18.48
N LEU A 133 -4.15 -2.55 -17.20
CA LEU A 133 -5.38 -2.47 -16.43
C LEU A 133 -6.19 -1.27 -16.91
N HIS A 134 -7.40 -1.52 -17.40
CA HIS A 134 -8.33 -0.47 -17.76
C HIS A 134 -9.13 -0.04 -16.52
N ILE A 135 -9.04 1.23 -16.17
CA ILE A 135 -9.77 1.82 -15.05
C ILE A 135 -10.92 2.66 -15.60
N SER A 136 -12.13 2.38 -15.12
CA SER A 136 -13.32 3.18 -15.40
C SER A 136 -13.65 4.06 -14.20
N HIS A 137 -13.83 5.36 -14.43
CA HIS A 137 -14.17 6.32 -13.38
C HIS A 137 -15.64 6.73 -13.49
N GLY A 138 -16.32 6.82 -12.36
CA GLY A 138 -17.66 7.39 -12.26
C GLY A 138 -17.64 8.93 -12.25
N GLY A 139 -18.83 9.51 -12.34
CA GLY A 139 -19.03 10.94 -12.11
C GLY A 139 -18.67 11.35 -10.68
N ILE A 140 -18.35 12.63 -10.49
CA ILE A 140 -18.09 13.20 -9.17
C ILE A 140 -19.43 13.61 -8.54
N ILE A 141 -19.72 13.06 -7.37
CA ILE A 141 -20.87 13.45 -6.54
C ILE A 141 -20.38 14.47 -5.52
N THR A 142 -21.11 15.57 -5.37
CA THR A 142 -20.78 16.61 -4.38
C THR A 142 -21.94 16.84 -3.42
N ASP A 143 -21.64 16.95 -2.12
CA ASP A 143 -22.60 17.30 -1.07
C ASP A 143 -21.85 18.03 0.06
N ARG A 144 -22.35 19.20 0.46
CA ARG A 144 -21.80 20.02 1.56
C ARG A 144 -20.26 20.10 1.52
N ARG A 145 -19.74 20.49 0.35
CA ARG A 145 -18.31 20.62 0.00
C ARG A 145 -17.49 19.32 0.03
N SER A 146 -18.07 18.20 0.42
CA SER A 146 -17.44 16.90 0.25
C SER A 146 -17.68 16.40 -1.17
N SER A 147 -16.67 15.75 -1.73
CA SER A 147 -16.72 15.17 -3.08
C SER A 147 -16.43 13.69 -3.01
N PHE A 148 -17.09 12.91 -3.87
CA PHE A 148 -16.96 11.46 -3.96
C PHE A 148 -16.81 11.03 -5.41
N GLN A 149 -15.87 10.15 -5.68
CA GLN A 149 -15.71 9.56 -7.02
C GLN A 149 -15.45 8.07 -6.91
N GLY A 150 -16.18 7.28 -7.70
CA GLY A 150 -15.95 5.84 -7.82
C GLY A 150 -14.95 5.53 -8.92
N HIS A 151 -14.16 4.48 -8.71
CA HIS A 151 -13.18 3.95 -9.64
C HIS A 151 -13.34 2.43 -9.66
N VAL A 152 -13.35 1.84 -10.86
CA VAL A 152 -13.60 0.42 -11.06
C VAL A 152 -12.54 -0.16 -11.97
N CYS A 153 -12.04 -1.33 -11.63
CA CYS A 153 -11.17 -2.09 -12.50
C CYS A 153 -11.55 -3.58 -12.50
N LYS A 154 -11.42 -4.21 -13.66
CA LYS A 154 -11.55 -5.66 -13.79
C LYS A 154 -10.28 -6.33 -13.28
N VAL A 155 -10.44 -7.24 -12.33
CA VAL A 155 -9.32 -7.91 -11.64
C VAL A 155 -9.51 -9.43 -11.67
N THR A 156 -8.40 -10.16 -11.76
CA THR A 156 -8.38 -11.64 -11.83
C THR A 156 -7.64 -12.29 -10.67
N ASN A 157 -6.82 -11.52 -9.96
CA ASN A 157 -6.00 -11.97 -8.85
C ASN A 157 -5.74 -10.78 -7.92
N PHE A 158 -5.10 -11.03 -6.78
CA PHE A 158 -4.82 -9.98 -5.80
C PHE A 158 -3.77 -8.97 -6.28
N ASP A 159 -2.82 -9.37 -7.13
CA ASP A 159 -1.82 -8.45 -7.69
C ASP A 159 -2.49 -7.41 -8.61
N ASP A 160 -3.52 -7.79 -9.39
CA ASP A 160 -4.31 -6.85 -10.19
C ASP A 160 -5.00 -5.79 -9.31
N VAL A 161 -5.49 -6.17 -8.12
CA VAL A 161 -6.12 -5.23 -7.16
C VAL A 161 -5.08 -4.25 -6.63
N ARG A 162 -3.90 -4.75 -6.30
CA ARG A 162 -2.78 -3.96 -5.82
C ARG A 162 -2.31 -2.96 -6.88
N GLU A 163 -2.13 -3.42 -8.11
CA GLU A 163 -1.73 -2.58 -9.23
C GLU A 163 -2.79 -1.51 -9.53
N PHE A 164 -4.08 -1.89 -9.55
CA PHE A 164 -5.19 -0.94 -9.66
C PHE A 164 -5.15 0.16 -8.59
N TYR A 165 -4.95 -0.21 -7.32
CA TYR A 165 -4.87 0.74 -6.22
C TYR A 165 -3.66 1.67 -6.38
N ASN A 166 -2.51 1.14 -6.78
CA ASN A 166 -1.30 1.94 -6.99
C ASN A 166 -1.46 2.94 -8.15
N ILE A 167 -2.02 2.52 -9.30
CA ILE A 167 -2.27 3.40 -10.44
C ILE A 167 -3.19 4.57 -10.04
N LEU A 168 -4.20 4.32 -9.20
CA LEU A 168 -5.06 5.39 -8.70
C LEU A 168 -4.28 6.41 -7.86
N LEU A 169 -3.31 5.96 -7.07
CA LEU A 169 -2.50 6.81 -6.21
C LEU A 169 -1.39 7.57 -6.95
N GLU A 170 -1.03 7.17 -8.17
CA GLU A 170 -0.20 8.01 -9.05
C GLU A 170 -0.86 9.38 -9.31
N ASN A 171 -2.20 9.42 -9.29
CA ASN A 171 -2.93 10.68 -9.31
C ASN A 171 -2.85 11.38 -7.94
N ARG A 172 -2.06 12.46 -7.89
CA ARG A 172 -1.89 13.26 -6.67
C ARG A 172 -3.18 13.70 -5.99
N LYS A 173 -4.25 13.98 -6.75
CA LYS A 173 -5.53 14.37 -6.16
C LYS A 173 -6.17 13.24 -5.37
N ILE A 174 -6.03 12.00 -5.85
CA ILE A 174 -6.56 10.79 -5.20
C ILE A 174 -5.66 10.41 -4.02
N ALA A 175 -4.33 10.46 -4.19
CA ALA A 175 -3.40 10.19 -3.10
C ALA A 175 -3.52 11.15 -1.91
N GLN A 176 -3.86 12.41 -2.16
CA GLN A 176 -4.09 13.42 -1.12
C GLN A 176 -5.55 13.46 -0.63
N ALA A 177 -6.42 12.57 -1.12
CA ALA A 177 -7.78 12.48 -0.64
C ALA A 177 -7.81 12.05 0.84
N ASN A 178 -8.93 12.32 1.50
CA ASN A 178 -9.08 11.95 2.91
C ASN A 178 -9.23 10.44 3.09
N HIS A 179 -9.92 9.78 2.13
CA HIS A 179 -10.19 8.36 2.17
C HIS A 179 -10.25 7.78 0.75
N ASN A 180 -9.61 6.63 0.54
CA ASN A 180 -9.61 5.81 -0.67
C ASN A 180 -10.14 4.42 -0.31
N ILE A 181 -11.46 4.31 -0.17
CA ILE A 181 -12.16 3.13 0.36
C ILE A 181 -12.14 2.02 -0.69
N LEU A 182 -11.60 0.86 -0.37
CA LEU A 182 -11.43 -0.27 -1.30
C LEU A 182 -12.40 -1.41 -0.97
N ALA A 183 -12.95 -2.04 -2.00
CA ALA A 183 -13.59 -3.35 -1.91
C ALA A 183 -13.38 -4.15 -3.19
N TYR A 184 -13.19 -5.46 -3.09
CA TYR A 184 -13.05 -6.32 -4.27
C TYR A 184 -13.63 -7.72 -4.06
N ARG A 185 -13.97 -8.36 -5.17
CA ARG A 185 -14.44 -9.75 -5.23
C ARG A 185 -13.82 -10.43 -6.44
N ILE A 186 -13.12 -11.55 -6.25
CA ILE A 186 -12.37 -12.28 -7.29
C ILE A 186 -12.73 -13.77 -7.21
N ASN A 187 -13.13 -14.34 -8.35
CA ASN A 187 -13.27 -15.79 -8.45
C ASN A 187 -11.89 -16.42 -8.63
N THR A 188 -11.59 -17.39 -7.77
CA THR A 188 -10.36 -18.18 -7.85
C THR A 188 -10.59 -19.40 -8.74
N THR A 189 -9.51 -19.97 -9.28
CA THR A 189 -9.56 -21.18 -10.13
C THR A 189 -10.13 -22.42 -9.44
N LYS A 190 -10.18 -22.43 -8.11
CA LYS A 190 -10.74 -23.51 -7.28
C LYS A 190 -12.23 -23.32 -6.94
N ASP A 191 -12.93 -22.46 -7.67
CA ASP A 191 -14.33 -22.07 -7.43
C ASP A 191 -14.56 -21.43 -6.03
N THR A 192 -13.49 -20.94 -5.41
CA THR A 192 -13.53 -20.16 -4.18
C THR A 192 -13.64 -18.67 -4.50
N LEU A 193 -14.34 -17.90 -3.67
CA LEU A 193 -14.46 -16.46 -3.82
C LEU A 193 -13.51 -15.74 -2.85
N LEU A 194 -12.51 -15.05 -3.38
CA LEU A 194 -11.67 -14.14 -2.60
C LEU A 194 -12.34 -12.77 -2.57
N GLN A 195 -12.61 -12.24 -1.39
CA GLN A 195 -13.22 -10.93 -1.22
C GLN A 195 -12.72 -10.27 0.06
N ASP A 196 -12.46 -8.98 -0.01
CA ASP A 196 -11.97 -8.18 1.12
C ASP A 196 -12.29 -6.69 0.90
N CYS A 197 -12.08 -5.88 1.94
CA CYS A 197 -12.28 -4.44 1.91
C CYS A 197 -11.34 -3.67 2.85
N ASP A 198 -11.10 -2.40 2.53
CA ASP A 198 -10.41 -1.44 3.39
C ASP A 198 -11.25 -0.17 3.51
N ASP A 199 -11.46 0.28 4.75
CA ASP A 199 -12.18 1.50 5.07
C ASP A 199 -11.33 2.76 4.81
N ASP A 200 -10.00 2.65 4.80
CA ASP A 200 -9.04 3.77 4.73
C ASP A 200 -9.39 4.94 5.67
N GLY A 201 -9.75 4.61 6.92
CA GLY A 201 -10.14 5.59 7.95
C GLY A 201 -11.59 6.09 7.85
N GLU A 202 -12.34 5.75 6.80
CA GLU A 202 -13.77 6.00 6.70
C GLU A 202 -14.55 4.84 7.35
N ASN A 203 -14.58 4.81 8.69
CA ASN A 203 -15.11 3.70 9.47
C ASN A 203 -16.44 3.12 8.91
N HIS A 204 -16.44 1.81 8.66
CA HIS A 204 -17.53 0.98 8.13
C HIS A 204 -17.86 1.18 6.63
N ALA A 205 -17.13 2.00 5.89
CA ALA A 205 -17.44 2.25 4.48
C ALA A 205 -17.06 1.09 3.55
N GLY A 206 -15.88 0.50 3.73
CA GLY A 206 -15.36 -0.63 2.97
C GLY A 206 -16.26 -1.85 3.11
N GLY A 207 -16.67 -2.20 4.33
CA GLY A 207 -17.62 -3.29 4.57
C GLY A 207 -18.97 -3.07 3.87
N ARG A 208 -19.49 -1.84 3.86
CA ARG A 208 -20.71 -1.48 3.12
C ARG A 208 -20.53 -1.54 1.61
N LEU A 209 -19.37 -1.11 1.11
CA LEU A 209 -19.03 -1.17 -0.30
C LEU A 209 -18.89 -2.63 -0.78
N LEU A 210 -18.26 -3.49 0.02
CA LEU A 210 -18.21 -4.92 -0.25
C LEU A 210 -19.60 -5.55 -0.26
N HIS A 211 -20.45 -5.19 0.71
CA HIS A 211 -21.83 -5.66 0.76
C HIS A 211 -22.65 -5.22 -0.47
N LEU A 212 -22.42 -4.01 -0.99
CA LEU A 212 -23.01 -3.56 -2.24
C LEU A 212 -22.63 -4.49 -3.41
N LEU A 213 -21.35 -4.83 -3.55
CA LEU A 213 -20.88 -5.77 -4.59
C LEU A 213 -21.51 -7.16 -4.43
N GLN A 214 -21.74 -7.62 -3.19
CA GLN A 214 -22.42 -8.87 -2.87
C GLN A 214 -23.88 -8.88 -3.34
N ILE A 215 -24.65 -7.84 -2.96
CA ILE A 215 -26.07 -7.73 -3.35
C ILE A 215 -26.22 -7.67 -4.87
N MET A 216 -25.27 -7.04 -5.57
CA MET A 216 -25.30 -6.91 -7.02
C MET A 216 -24.72 -8.13 -7.76
N ASP A 217 -24.25 -9.14 -7.03
CA ASP A 217 -23.52 -10.32 -7.51
C ASP A 217 -22.37 -10.01 -8.50
N ILE A 218 -21.68 -8.88 -8.30
CA ILE A 218 -20.55 -8.47 -9.14
C ILE A 218 -19.27 -9.15 -8.64
N LYS A 219 -18.56 -9.82 -9.56
CA LYS A 219 -17.33 -10.59 -9.30
C LYS A 219 -16.26 -10.24 -10.33
N ASN A 220 -14.99 -10.53 -10.01
CA ASN A 220 -13.80 -10.20 -10.79
C ASN A 220 -13.63 -8.68 -10.98
N VAL A 221 -13.95 -7.93 -9.92
CA VAL A 221 -13.95 -6.46 -9.91
C VAL A 221 -13.39 -5.95 -8.59
N ALA A 222 -12.59 -4.89 -8.69
CA ALA A 222 -12.19 -4.05 -7.59
C ALA A 222 -12.80 -2.66 -7.77
N VAL A 223 -13.24 -2.08 -6.65
CA VAL A 223 -13.82 -0.74 -6.60
C VAL A 223 -13.09 0.07 -5.54
N VAL A 224 -12.67 1.27 -5.91
CA VAL A 224 -12.20 2.29 -4.96
C VAL A 224 -13.16 3.46 -5.01
N VAL A 225 -13.58 3.95 -3.84
CA VAL A 225 -14.31 5.22 -3.73
C VAL A 225 -13.43 6.22 -3.01
N THR A 226 -13.04 7.25 -3.75
CA THR A 226 -12.24 8.37 -3.25
C THR A 226 -13.17 9.42 -2.66
N ARG A 227 -12.90 9.85 -1.42
CA ARG A 227 -13.61 10.93 -0.75
C ARG A 227 -12.67 12.08 -0.42
N TRP A 228 -13.07 13.28 -0.83
CA TRP A 228 -12.49 14.55 -0.38
C TRP A 228 -13.44 15.20 0.62
N TYR A 229 -12.97 15.42 1.84
CA TYR A 229 -13.75 15.99 2.92
C TYR A 229 -13.82 17.52 2.82
N GLY A 230 -15.04 18.05 2.83
CA GLY A 230 -15.29 19.48 2.67
C GLY A 230 -15.32 20.33 3.94
N GLY A 231 -14.97 19.76 5.10
CA GLY A 231 -15.08 20.46 6.40
C GLY A 231 -16.43 20.36 7.10
N ILE A 232 -17.42 19.67 6.51
CA ILE A 232 -18.76 19.50 7.08
C ILE A 232 -19.05 18.00 7.28
N LEU A 233 -19.36 17.60 8.52
CA LEU A 233 -19.72 16.22 8.84
C LEU A 233 -21.07 15.86 8.20
N LEU A 234 -21.06 14.89 7.29
CA LEU A 234 -22.26 14.41 6.61
C LEU A 234 -23.04 13.38 7.43
N GLY A 235 -22.45 12.85 8.50
CA GLY A 235 -23.06 11.76 9.27
C GLY A 235 -23.33 10.53 8.38
N PRO A 236 -24.46 9.83 8.55
CA PRO A 236 -24.81 8.65 7.75
C PRO A 236 -24.93 8.89 6.24
N ASP A 237 -25.22 10.12 5.80
CA ASP A 237 -25.45 10.45 4.39
C ASP A 237 -24.24 10.14 3.50
N ARG A 238 -23.03 10.22 4.06
CA ARG A 238 -21.79 9.89 3.32
C ARG A 238 -21.83 8.47 2.75
N PHE A 239 -22.43 7.51 3.46
CA PHE A 239 -22.53 6.13 2.99
C PHE A 239 -23.44 6.00 1.77
N LYS A 240 -24.49 6.84 1.69
CA LYS A 240 -25.34 6.93 0.50
C LYS A 240 -24.52 7.42 -0.70
N HIS A 241 -23.70 8.45 -0.52
CA HIS A 241 -22.85 8.98 -1.58
C HIS A 241 -21.75 8.02 -2.01
N ILE A 242 -21.11 7.32 -1.06
CA ILE A 242 -20.11 6.28 -1.35
C ILE A 242 -20.71 5.17 -2.22
N ASN A 243 -21.87 4.65 -1.80
CA ASN A 243 -22.57 3.61 -2.56
C ASN A 243 -23.02 4.10 -3.95
N ASN A 244 -23.50 5.34 -4.05
CA ASN A 244 -23.91 5.91 -5.33
C ASN A 244 -22.71 6.14 -6.27
N ALA A 245 -21.58 6.62 -5.76
CA ALA A 245 -20.37 6.82 -6.54
C ALA A 245 -19.83 5.48 -7.09
N ALA A 246 -19.84 4.44 -6.26
CA ALA A 246 -19.51 3.08 -6.68
C ALA A 246 -20.45 2.57 -7.78
N ARG A 247 -21.77 2.74 -7.62
CA ARG A 247 -22.77 2.35 -8.64
C ARG A 247 -22.57 3.08 -9.96
N GLN A 248 -22.28 4.38 -9.93
CA GLN A 248 -22.01 5.16 -11.14
C GLN A 248 -20.78 4.63 -11.88
N ALA A 249 -19.70 4.33 -11.16
CA ALA A 249 -18.49 3.77 -11.77
C ALA A 249 -18.71 2.35 -12.31
N LEU A 250 -19.46 1.51 -11.59
CA LEU A 250 -19.82 0.16 -12.05
C LEU A 250 -20.72 0.19 -13.29
N SER A 251 -21.65 1.13 -13.36
CA SER A 251 -22.49 1.37 -14.56
C SER A 251 -21.65 1.85 -15.73
N ALA A 252 -20.73 2.81 -15.52
CA ALA A 252 -19.81 3.28 -16.55
C ALA A 252 -18.89 2.16 -17.09
N ALA A 253 -18.53 1.20 -16.24
CA ALA A 253 -17.75 0.01 -16.60
C ALA A 253 -18.60 -1.13 -17.20
N GLY A 254 -19.92 -0.95 -17.35
CA GLY A 254 -20.82 -1.94 -17.96
C GLY A 254 -21.25 -3.09 -17.05
N TYR A 255 -20.99 -3.03 -15.74
CA TYR A 255 -21.42 -4.06 -14.77
C TYR A 255 -22.88 -3.90 -14.32
N VAL A 256 -23.51 -2.77 -14.61
CA VAL A 256 -24.88 -2.45 -14.20
C VAL A 256 -25.63 -1.90 -15.39
N SER A 257 -26.70 -2.57 -15.80
CA SER A 257 -27.61 -2.04 -16.82
C SER A 257 -28.47 -0.92 -16.21
N ASN A 258 -28.50 0.24 -16.86
CA ASN A 258 -29.51 1.26 -16.57
C ASN A 258 -30.87 0.71 -17.06
N LYS A 259 -31.67 0.19 -16.14
CA LYS A 259 -33.10 -0.03 -16.37
C LYS A 259 -33.87 1.23 -16.02
#